data_AF-A0A5M6IW71-F1
#
_entry.id   AF-A0A5M6IW71-F1
#
_cell.length_a   1.000
_cell.length_b   1.000
_cell.length_c   1.000
_cell.angle_alpha   90.00
_cell.angle_beta   90.00
_cell.angle_gamma   90.00
#
_symmetry.space_group_name_H-M   'P 1'
#
loop_
_entity.id
_entity.type
_entity.pdbx_description
1 polymer ?
#
loop_
_entity_poly.entity_id
_entity_poly.type
_entity_poly.pdbx_seq_one_letter_code
_entity_poly.pdbx_strand_id
1 'polypeptide(L)'
;MTDYTDALAGITQTALDACDPTFSAGRSGIYAYLTIGRMHGVCVTFADRHDVNGEVPSLIRDGVVLRFLIPRGASLDDLVLGLAEGGHLSTLIDTVLEGHVLTLGPDSATGRLTDAAAAARDDLLETIGALGPLAHFDDEAFDFADTAPELKVFWSMPDFADFADFDCDGVPA
;
A
#
# COMPACT_ATOMS: atom_id res chain seq x y z
N MET A 1 6.46 -2.66 20.72
CA MET A 1 6.05 -3.26 19.46
C MET A 1 4.58 -3.61 19.58
N THR A 2 3.85 -3.40 18.51
CA THR A 2 2.39 -3.56 18.49
C THR A 2 2.03 -4.89 17.83
N ASP A 3 1.02 -5.58 18.36
CA ASP A 3 0.40 -6.73 17.69
C ASP A 3 -0.68 -6.23 16.72
N TYR A 4 -0.59 -6.59 15.44
CA TYR A 4 -1.53 -6.21 14.39
C TYR A 4 -2.30 -7.41 13.83
N THR A 5 -2.32 -8.55 14.52
CA THR A 5 -3.06 -9.74 14.07
C THR A 5 -4.57 -9.53 14.04
N ASP A 6 -5.09 -8.55 14.80
CA ASP A 6 -6.48 -8.11 14.75
C ASP A 6 -6.87 -7.50 13.39
N ALA A 7 -5.91 -6.97 12.63
CA ALA A 7 -6.11 -6.50 11.26
C ALA A 7 -6.60 -7.61 10.31
N LEU A 8 -6.37 -8.88 10.68
CA LEU A 8 -6.82 -10.07 9.95
C LEU A 8 -8.15 -10.64 10.47
N ALA A 9 -8.82 -9.97 11.42
CA ALA A 9 -10.07 -10.46 11.97
C ALA A 9 -11.14 -10.68 10.89
N GLY A 10 -11.60 -11.93 10.75
CA GLY A 10 -12.59 -12.32 9.75
C GLY A 10 -12.03 -12.61 8.35
N ILE A 11 -10.71 -12.49 8.16
CA ILE A 11 -10.03 -12.90 6.93
C ILE A 11 -9.82 -14.42 6.95
N THR A 12 -10.04 -15.07 5.82
CA THR A 12 -9.83 -16.53 5.66
C THR A 12 -8.89 -16.78 4.48
N GLN A 13 -8.17 -17.91 4.49
CA GLN A 13 -7.31 -18.29 3.37
C GLN A 13 -8.10 -18.33 2.05
N THR A 14 -9.32 -18.89 2.09
CA THR A 14 -10.21 -18.92 0.93
C THR A 14 -10.52 -17.54 0.35
N ALA A 15 -10.63 -16.50 1.21
CA ALA A 15 -10.88 -15.14 0.75
C ALA A 15 -9.64 -14.53 0.07
N LEU A 16 -8.44 -14.82 0.58
CA LEU A 16 -7.18 -14.41 -0.06
C LEU A 16 -6.97 -15.13 -1.40
N ASP A 17 -7.31 -16.42 -1.48
CA ASP A 17 -7.18 -17.23 -2.69
C ASP A 17 -8.19 -16.83 -3.79
N ALA A 18 -9.34 -16.29 -3.39
CA ALA A 18 -10.41 -15.82 -4.26
C ALA A 18 -10.15 -14.43 -4.88
N CYS A 19 -9.12 -13.71 -4.42
CA CYS A 19 -8.72 -12.43 -5.02
C CYS A 19 -8.24 -12.62 -6.46
N ASP A 20 -8.47 -11.61 -7.31
CA ASP A 20 -8.11 -11.69 -8.73
C ASP A 20 -6.57 -11.82 -8.89
N PRO A 21 -6.06 -12.90 -9.52
CA PRO A 21 -4.64 -13.09 -9.75
C PRO A 21 -4.02 -12.08 -10.70
N THR A 22 -4.83 -11.53 -11.61
CA THR A 22 -4.34 -10.76 -12.74
C THR A 22 -4.32 -9.29 -12.37
N PHE A 23 -3.17 -8.83 -11.84
CA PHE A 23 -2.84 -7.41 -11.72
C PHE A 23 -2.66 -6.80 -13.11
N SER A 24 -3.77 -6.70 -13.86
CA SER A 24 -3.83 -6.12 -15.19
C SER A 24 -4.54 -4.78 -15.06
N ALA A 25 -3.87 -3.71 -15.48
CA ALA A 25 -4.27 -2.32 -15.25
C ALA A 25 -5.68 -1.95 -15.77
N GLY A 26 -6.34 -2.83 -16.54
CA GLY A 26 -7.66 -2.62 -17.11
C GLY A 26 -8.78 -3.55 -16.60
N ARG A 27 -8.53 -4.44 -15.63
CA ARG A 27 -9.59 -5.36 -15.13
C ARG A 27 -10.17 -4.92 -13.78
N SER A 28 -11.49 -4.89 -13.72
CA SER A 28 -12.27 -4.80 -12.48
C SER A 28 -12.08 -6.09 -11.68
N GLY A 29 -11.81 -5.96 -10.38
CA GLY A 29 -11.57 -7.12 -9.52
C GLY A 29 -11.39 -6.69 -8.07
N ILE A 30 -11.78 -7.58 -7.16
CA ILE A 30 -11.57 -7.39 -5.72
C ILE A 30 -10.17 -7.89 -5.37
N TYR A 31 -9.41 -7.04 -4.70
CA TYR A 31 -8.05 -7.32 -4.25
C TYR A 31 -7.97 -7.20 -2.73
N ALA A 32 -7.07 -7.99 -2.12
CA ALA A 32 -6.73 -7.87 -0.71
C ALA A 32 -5.64 -6.81 -0.52
N TYR A 33 -5.84 -5.91 0.44
CA TYR A 33 -4.91 -4.85 0.74
C TYR A 33 -4.65 -4.76 2.24
N LEU A 34 -3.37 -4.72 2.62
CA LEU A 34 -2.95 -4.22 3.92
C LEU A 34 -2.95 -2.69 3.86
N THR A 35 -3.76 -2.07 4.71
CA THR A 35 -3.96 -0.64 4.78
C THR A 35 -3.36 -0.11 6.07
N ILE A 36 -2.55 0.94 5.98
CA ILE A 36 -1.90 1.58 7.13
C ILE A 36 -2.21 3.07 7.09
N GLY A 37 -2.78 3.60 8.17
CA GLY A 37 -2.97 5.03 8.29
C GLY A 37 -2.97 5.47 9.74
N ARG A 38 -2.30 6.58 10.06
CA ARG A 38 -2.16 7.06 11.43
C ARG A 38 -3.49 7.31 12.18
N MET A 39 -4.55 7.67 11.46
CA MET A 39 -5.91 7.80 12.03
C MET A 39 -6.78 6.55 11.90
N HIS A 40 -6.47 5.67 10.94
CA HIS A 40 -7.29 4.51 10.61
C HIS A 40 -6.77 3.21 11.22
N GLY A 41 -5.56 3.24 11.78
CA GLY A 41 -4.86 2.05 12.27
C GLY A 41 -4.34 1.19 11.11
N VAL A 42 -4.28 -0.11 11.38
CA VAL A 42 -3.83 -1.13 10.42
C VAL A 42 -4.99 -2.08 10.20
N CYS A 43 -5.35 -2.34 8.95
CA CYS A 43 -6.43 -3.26 8.61
C CYS A 43 -6.19 -3.95 7.28
N VAL A 44 -6.70 -5.18 7.14
CA VAL A 44 -6.77 -5.86 5.85
C VAL A 44 -8.17 -5.68 5.27
N THR A 45 -8.24 -5.19 4.03
CA THR A 45 -9.51 -4.91 3.35
C THR A 45 -9.54 -5.56 1.97
N PHE A 46 -10.72 -6.00 1.56
CA PHE A 46 -11.01 -6.42 0.20
C PHE A 46 -11.71 -5.27 -0.52
N ALA A 47 -11.12 -4.76 -1.58
CA ALA A 47 -11.72 -3.68 -2.35
C ALA A 47 -11.27 -3.69 -3.80
N ASP A 48 -11.99 -2.96 -4.64
CA ASP A 48 -11.51 -2.59 -5.96
C ASP A 48 -10.27 -1.67 -5.85
N ARG A 49 -9.45 -1.72 -6.90
CA ARG A 49 -8.28 -0.85 -7.05
C ARG A 49 -8.66 0.62 -7.16
N HIS A 50 -9.70 0.88 -7.92
CA HIS A 50 -10.22 2.21 -8.17
C HIS A 50 -11.57 2.39 -7.47
N ASP A 51 -11.91 3.63 -7.20
CA ASP A 51 -13.21 4.01 -6.70
C ASP A 51 -14.30 3.90 -7.79
N VAL A 52 -15.51 4.34 -7.45
CA VAL A 52 -16.68 4.33 -8.36
C VAL A 52 -16.49 5.16 -9.63
N ASN A 53 -15.53 6.07 -9.66
CA ASN A 53 -15.19 6.91 -10.82
C ASN A 53 -14.03 6.34 -11.63
N GLY A 54 -13.43 5.23 -11.20
CA GLY A 54 -12.23 4.68 -11.82
C GLY A 54 -10.94 5.39 -11.40
N GLU A 55 -10.97 6.18 -10.31
CA GLU A 55 -9.80 6.87 -9.77
C GLU A 55 -9.21 6.15 -8.56
N VAL A 56 -7.94 6.42 -8.23
CA VAL A 56 -7.36 5.96 -6.96
C VAL A 56 -8.07 6.70 -5.82
N PRO A 57 -8.51 6.01 -4.74
CA PRO A 57 -9.18 6.66 -3.62
C PRO A 57 -8.39 7.85 -3.06
N SER A 58 -9.07 8.97 -2.82
CA SER A 58 -8.44 10.23 -2.40
C SER A 58 -7.52 10.09 -1.19
N LEU A 59 -7.94 9.31 -0.17
CA LEU A 59 -7.12 9.06 1.02
C LEU A 59 -5.76 8.41 0.71
N ILE A 60 -5.70 7.59 -0.34
CA ILE A 60 -4.46 6.95 -0.79
C ILE A 60 -3.65 7.93 -1.62
N ARG A 61 -4.30 8.59 -2.59
CA ARG A 61 -3.68 9.57 -3.47
C ARG A 61 -3.02 10.71 -2.68
N ASP A 62 -3.68 11.18 -1.63
CA ASP A 62 -3.25 12.30 -0.81
C ASP A 62 -2.28 11.85 0.31
N GLY A 63 -1.89 10.56 0.33
CA GLY A 63 -0.90 9.99 1.26
C GLY A 63 -1.39 9.84 2.71
N VAL A 64 -2.68 10.05 2.97
CA VAL A 64 -3.30 9.91 4.31
C VAL A 64 -3.34 8.45 4.75
N VAL A 65 -3.42 7.55 3.77
CA VAL A 65 -3.45 6.11 3.95
C VAL A 65 -2.48 5.47 2.96
N LEU A 66 -1.67 4.53 3.43
CA LEU A 66 -0.83 3.68 2.61
C LEU A 66 -1.55 2.36 2.37
N ARG A 67 -1.46 1.85 1.14
CA ARG A 67 -2.12 0.61 0.75
C ARG A 67 -1.13 -0.32 0.06
N PHE A 68 -0.98 -1.52 0.60
CA PHE A 68 -0.08 -2.55 0.08
C PHE A 68 -0.91 -3.71 -0.43
N LEU A 69 -0.70 -4.08 -1.69
CA LEU A 69 -1.39 -5.22 -2.30
C LEU A 69 -0.85 -6.51 -1.68
N ILE A 70 -1.75 -7.32 -1.13
CA ILE A 70 -1.41 -8.67 -0.67
C ILE A 70 -1.50 -9.59 -1.89
N PRO A 71 -0.41 -10.30 -2.26
CA PRO A 71 -0.44 -11.21 -3.39
C PRO A 71 -1.51 -12.30 -3.22
N ARG A 72 -2.13 -12.70 -4.33
CA ARG A 72 -3.03 -13.85 -4.33
C ARG A 72 -2.27 -15.09 -3.87
N GLY A 73 -2.90 -15.90 -3.02
CA GLY A 73 -2.28 -17.12 -2.50
C GLY A 73 -1.21 -16.85 -1.44
N ALA A 74 -1.08 -15.61 -0.96
CA ALA A 74 -0.32 -15.34 0.26
C ALA A 74 -0.84 -16.22 1.40
N SER A 75 0.10 -16.81 2.14
CA SER A 75 -0.20 -17.63 3.31
C SER A 75 -0.77 -16.75 4.43
N LEU A 76 -1.98 -17.07 4.88
CA LEU A 76 -2.59 -16.40 6.03
C LEU A 76 -1.72 -16.61 7.30
N ASP A 77 -1.11 -17.78 7.46
CA ASP A 77 -0.25 -18.07 8.60
C ASP A 77 1.01 -17.20 8.60
N ASP A 78 1.60 -16.95 7.41
CA ASP A 78 2.77 -16.07 7.29
C ASP A 78 2.39 -14.60 7.54
N LEU A 79 1.20 -14.17 7.12
CA LEU A 79 0.66 -12.86 7.45
C LEU A 79 0.45 -12.71 8.96
N VAL A 80 -0.15 -13.72 9.63
CA VAL A 80 -0.35 -13.74 11.08
C VAL A 80 1.00 -13.65 11.79
N LEU A 81 1.97 -14.48 11.41
CA LEU A 81 3.31 -14.49 12.01
C LEU A 81 4.04 -13.16 11.80
N GLY A 82 3.93 -12.58 10.61
CA GLY A 82 4.54 -11.30 10.28
C GLY A 82 3.93 -10.12 11.05
N LEU A 83 2.61 -10.14 11.28
CA LEU A 83 1.86 -9.08 11.96
C LEU A 83 1.83 -9.22 13.49
N ALA A 84 2.15 -10.39 14.04
CA ALA A 84 2.25 -10.61 15.48
C ALA A 84 3.26 -9.68 16.14
N GLU A 85 3.13 -9.47 17.45
CA GLU A 85 4.11 -8.71 18.23
C GLU A 85 5.52 -9.31 18.04
N GLY A 86 6.49 -8.48 17.63
CA GLY A 86 7.85 -8.96 17.34
C GLY A 86 8.07 -9.39 15.89
N GLY A 87 7.01 -9.53 15.10
CA GLY A 87 7.07 -9.90 13.68
C GLY A 87 7.78 -8.87 12.79
N HIS A 88 8.23 -9.33 11.63
CA HIS A 88 8.94 -8.46 10.69
C HIS A 88 8.02 -7.38 10.11
N LEU A 89 6.80 -7.75 9.71
CA LEU A 89 5.82 -6.79 9.21
C LEU A 89 5.42 -5.79 10.30
N SER A 90 5.16 -6.24 11.54
CA SER A 90 4.79 -5.34 12.64
C SER A 90 5.88 -4.31 12.96
N THR A 91 7.16 -4.69 12.89
CA THR A 91 8.31 -3.76 13.04
C THR A 91 8.30 -2.66 11.97
N LEU A 92 8.11 -3.05 10.71
CA LEU A 92 8.08 -2.12 9.58
C LEU A 92 6.86 -1.19 9.68
N ILE A 93 5.70 -1.73 10.05
CA ILE A 93 4.46 -0.98 10.27
C ILE A 93 4.63 0.05 11.40
N ASP A 94 5.21 -0.34 12.54
CA ASP A 94 5.50 0.59 13.65
C ASP A 94 6.38 1.76 13.14
N THR A 95 7.43 1.45 12.36
CA THR A 95 8.34 2.47 11.78
C THR A 95 7.63 3.40 10.80
N VAL A 96 6.78 2.85 9.93
CA VAL A 96 5.97 3.62 8.99
C VAL A 96 5.02 4.55 9.73
N LEU A 97 4.29 4.05 10.73
CA LEU A 97 3.33 4.83 11.52
C LEU A 97 4.00 5.95 12.32
N GLU A 98 5.16 5.69 12.91
CA GLU A 98 5.93 6.69 13.66
C GLU A 98 6.39 7.84 12.76
N GLY A 99 6.88 7.53 11.55
CA GLY A 99 7.33 8.52 10.57
C GLY A 99 6.23 9.06 9.64
N HIS A 100 4.96 8.68 9.83
CA HIS A 100 3.85 9.18 9.02
C HIS A 100 3.31 10.50 9.56
N VAL A 101 3.64 11.60 8.88
CA VAL A 101 3.20 12.95 9.25
C VAL A 101 1.92 13.30 8.49
N LEU A 102 0.85 13.59 9.23
CA LEU A 102 -0.40 14.06 8.67
C LEU A 102 -0.57 15.57 8.87
N THR A 103 -1.01 16.25 7.82
CA THR A 103 -1.44 17.64 7.87
C THR A 103 -2.95 17.68 7.61
N LEU A 104 -3.70 18.13 8.60
CA LEU A 104 -5.17 18.22 8.54
C LEU A 104 -5.56 19.67 8.31
N GLY A 105 -6.19 19.93 7.16
CA GLY A 105 -6.88 21.19 6.86
C GLY A 105 -8.39 21.05 7.04
N PRO A 106 -9.15 22.15 6.93
CA PRO A 106 -10.60 22.14 7.05
C PRO A 106 -11.30 21.33 5.94
N ASP A 107 -10.73 21.34 4.73
CA ASP A 107 -11.33 20.70 3.55
C ASP A 107 -10.48 19.54 2.99
N SER A 108 -9.27 19.32 3.52
CA SER A 108 -8.31 18.35 2.97
C SER A 108 -7.42 17.76 4.05
N ALA A 109 -6.97 16.53 3.86
CA ALA A 109 -5.91 15.91 4.64
C ALA A 109 -4.81 15.43 3.69
N THR A 110 -3.56 15.70 4.04
CA THR A 110 -2.39 15.19 3.30
C THR A 110 -1.47 14.44 4.24
N GLY A 111 -0.79 13.41 3.72
CA GLY A 111 0.19 12.65 4.47
C GLY A 111 1.54 12.63 3.78
N ARG A 112 2.61 12.62 4.57
CA ARG A 112 4.00 12.50 4.13
C ARG A 112 4.75 11.53 5.04
N LEU A 113 5.71 10.81 4.48
CA LEU A 113 6.63 9.97 5.23
C LEU A 113 7.96 10.71 5.46
N THR A 114 8.56 10.48 6.63
CA THR A 114 10.00 10.74 6.83
C THR A 114 10.82 9.75 6.01
N ASP A 115 12.11 10.04 5.79
CA ASP A 115 12.99 9.18 4.98
C ASP A 115 13.07 7.75 5.56
N ALA A 116 13.13 7.62 6.88
CA ALA A 116 13.14 6.31 7.55
C ALA A 116 11.83 5.55 7.34
N ALA A 117 10.68 6.23 7.40
CA ALA A 117 9.39 5.60 7.12
C ALA A 117 9.19 5.27 5.63
N ALA A 118 9.77 6.06 4.73
CA ALA A 118 9.77 5.75 3.30
C ALA A 118 10.59 4.48 3.00
N ALA A 119 11.77 4.34 3.61
CA ALA A 119 12.56 3.11 3.51
C ALA A 119 11.81 1.90 4.08
N ALA A 120 11.21 2.03 5.27
CA ALA A 120 10.41 0.96 5.87
C ALA A 120 9.17 0.60 5.04
N ARG A 121 8.54 1.57 4.36
CA ARG A 121 7.45 1.34 3.40
C ARG A 121 7.94 0.49 2.22
N ASP A 122 9.12 0.78 1.69
CA ASP A 122 9.67 0.05 0.54
C ASP A 122 10.04 -1.39 0.93
N ASP A 123 10.65 -1.58 2.10
CA ASP A 123 10.91 -2.90 2.67
C ASP A 123 9.61 -3.68 2.95
N LEU A 124 8.56 -2.98 3.39
CA LEU A 124 7.25 -3.58 3.62
C LEU A 124 6.61 -4.02 2.32
N LEU A 125 6.72 -3.22 1.26
CA LEU A 125 6.24 -3.58 -0.08
C LEU A 125 6.96 -4.83 -0.61
N GLU A 126 8.29 -4.89 -0.46
CA GLU A 126 9.08 -6.05 -0.86
C GLU A 126 8.69 -7.30 -0.06
N THR A 127 8.57 -7.17 1.27
CA THR A 127 8.22 -8.29 2.15
C THR A 127 6.83 -8.83 1.85
N ILE A 128 5.83 -7.96 1.67
CA ILE A 128 4.47 -8.39 1.33
C ILE A 128 4.44 -9.02 -0.06
N GLY A 129 5.17 -8.46 -1.03
CA GLY A 129 5.31 -9.05 -2.36
C GLY A 129 5.88 -10.46 -2.34
N ALA A 130 6.79 -10.74 -1.41
CA ALA A 130 7.41 -12.06 -1.23
C ALA A 130 6.50 -13.11 -0.55
N LEU A 131 5.34 -12.71 0.02
CA LEU A 131 4.39 -13.65 0.62
C LEU A 131 3.60 -14.45 -0.42
N GLY A 132 3.52 -13.97 -1.65
CA GLY A 132 2.85 -14.67 -2.73
C GLY A 132 3.68 -15.83 -3.28
N PRO A 133 3.04 -16.83 -3.92
CA PRO A 133 3.77 -17.82 -4.69
C PRO A 133 4.62 -17.10 -5.75
N LEU A 134 5.93 -17.35 -5.74
CA LEU A 134 6.87 -16.90 -6.78
C LEU A 134 6.52 -17.43 -8.18
N ALA A 135 5.55 -18.34 -8.28
CA ALA A 135 5.17 -19.06 -9.47
C ALA A 135 3.76 -18.66 -9.94
N HIS A 136 3.72 -17.74 -10.91
CA HIS A 136 2.95 -17.89 -12.16
C HIS A 136 3.23 -16.69 -13.09
N PHE A 137 4.48 -16.61 -13.55
CA PHE A 137 4.82 -15.98 -14.83
C PHE A 137 5.12 -17.11 -15.83
N ASP A 138 4.17 -18.03 -16.03
CA ASP A 138 4.30 -19.04 -17.09
C ASP A 138 3.38 -18.65 -18.26
N ASP A 139 4.03 -18.43 -19.41
CA ASP A 139 3.57 -18.77 -20.76
C ASP A 139 2.42 -17.99 -21.40
N GLU A 140 2.49 -16.66 -21.39
CA GLU A 140 2.26 -15.94 -22.66
C GLU A 140 3.59 -15.25 -22.99
N ALA A 141 4.26 -15.75 -24.03
CA ALA A 141 5.52 -15.24 -24.55
C ALA A 141 5.40 -13.75 -24.93
N PHE A 142 5.57 -12.87 -23.95
CA PHE A 142 5.88 -11.47 -24.17
C PHE A 142 7.41 -11.37 -24.20
N ASP A 143 7.92 -11.16 -25.41
CA ASP A 143 9.32 -10.91 -25.70
C ASP A 143 9.74 -9.57 -25.06
N PHE A 144 10.07 -9.61 -23.77
CA PHE A 144 10.78 -8.54 -23.06
C PHE A 144 12.12 -9.11 -22.60
N ALA A 145 13.02 -9.30 -23.55
CA ALA A 145 14.42 -9.12 -23.21
C ALA A 145 14.54 -7.69 -22.65
N ASP A 146 14.88 -7.56 -21.36
CA ASP A 146 15.28 -6.32 -20.65
C ASP A 146 14.29 -5.64 -19.67
N THR A 147 13.49 -6.40 -18.90
CA THR A 147 12.82 -5.85 -17.71
C THR A 147 12.93 -6.77 -16.49
N ALA A 148 13.74 -6.38 -15.52
CA ALA A 148 13.61 -6.84 -14.14
C ALA A 148 12.20 -6.48 -13.63
N PRO A 149 11.54 -7.30 -12.81
CA PRO A 149 10.13 -7.10 -12.47
C PRO A 149 9.93 -5.76 -11.74
N GLU A 150 9.29 -4.83 -12.43
CA GLU A 150 8.99 -3.45 -12.03
C GLU A 150 7.92 -3.36 -10.92
N LEU A 151 8.02 -4.17 -9.87
CA LEU A 151 7.26 -3.89 -8.65
C LEU A 151 7.76 -2.62 -7.94
N LYS A 152 8.96 -2.14 -8.31
CA LYS A 152 9.57 -0.91 -7.75
C LYS A 152 9.09 0.40 -8.39
N VAL A 153 8.46 0.38 -9.57
CA VAL A 153 8.27 1.61 -10.37
C VAL A 153 6.88 2.24 -10.21
N PHE A 154 5.89 1.53 -9.69
CA PHE A 154 4.50 2.01 -9.81
C PHE A 154 4.05 3.02 -8.74
N TRP A 155 4.88 3.31 -7.73
CA TRP A 155 4.62 4.31 -6.69
C TRP A 155 5.65 5.44 -6.68
N SER A 156 6.22 5.80 -7.83
CA SER A 156 6.77 7.15 -7.98
C SER A 156 5.61 8.14 -7.81
N MET A 157 5.37 8.59 -6.58
CA MET A 157 4.70 9.86 -6.37
C MET A 157 5.44 10.89 -7.25
N PRO A 158 4.73 11.83 -7.91
CA PRO A 158 5.42 12.98 -8.48
C PRO A 158 6.28 13.59 -7.37
N ASP A 159 7.55 13.84 -7.68
CA ASP A 159 8.49 14.50 -6.79
C ASP A 159 7.86 15.87 -6.43
N PHE A 160 7.31 16.00 -5.23
CA PHE A 160 6.60 17.21 -4.78
C PHE A 160 7.55 18.41 -4.54
N ALA A 161 8.80 18.30 -4.97
CA ALA A 161 9.82 19.35 -4.89
C ALA A 161 9.50 20.60 -5.73
N ASP A 162 8.49 20.55 -6.61
CA ASP A 162 8.15 21.67 -7.52
C ASP A 162 7.03 22.62 -7.04
N PHE A 163 6.50 22.46 -5.82
CA PHE A 163 5.46 23.37 -5.27
C PHE A 163 6.02 24.56 -4.48
N ALA A 164 7.21 25.07 -4.83
CA ALA A 164 7.85 26.17 -4.11
C ALA A 164 7.37 27.59 -4.49
N ASP A 165 6.57 27.78 -5.55
CA ASP A 165 6.20 29.12 -6.04
C ASP A 165 4.70 29.43 -5.98
N PHE A 166 4.06 29.29 -4.81
CA PHE A 166 2.76 29.93 -4.57
C PHE A 166 2.98 31.27 -3.85
N ASP A 167 3.26 32.30 -4.65
CA ASP A 167 3.27 33.71 -4.23
C ASP A 167 1.87 34.09 -3.73
N CYS A 168 1.72 34.16 -2.40
CA CYS A 168 0.52 34.65 -1.73
C CYS A 168 0.56 36.19 -1.62
N ASP A 169 0.66 36.90 -2.75
CA ASP A 169 0.48 38.36 -2.79
C ASP A 169 -0.75 38.71 -3.62
N GLY A 170 -1.89 38.91 -2.94
CA GLY A 170 -3.08 39.37 -3.64
C GLY A 170 -4.39 39.35 -2.84
N VAL A 171 -4.44 39.95 -1.65
CA VAL A 171 -5.72 40.34 -1.04
C VAL A 171 -5.92 41.84 -1.26
N PRO A 172 -6.81 42.27 -2.17
CA PRO A 172 -7.26 43.66 -2.18
C PRO A 172 -8.16 43.92 -0.97
N ALA A 173 -7.92 45.07 -0.33
CA ALA A 173 -8.55 45.56 0.89
C ALA A 173 -10.07 45.78 0.79
#